data_AF-A0A1Y4S386-F1
#
_entry.id   AF-A0A1Y4S386-F1
#
_cell.length_a   1.000
_cell.length_b   1.000
_cell.length_c   1.000
_cell.angle_alpha   90.00
_cell.angle_beta   90.00
_cell.angle_gamma   90.00
#
_symmetry.space_group_name_H-M   'P 1'
#
loop_
_entity.id
_entity.type
_entity.pdbx_description
1 polymer ?
#
loop_
_entity_poly.entity_id
_entity_poly.type
_entity_poly.pdbx_seq_one_letter_code
_entity_poly.pdbx_strand_id
1 'polypeptide(L)'
;MIAEQYVLERELFRPDTDIKKAVRCVCLYLISSFFTALASYHLFNWLGIFSSLPSSLLAFYYTHPNWFTVLYFFLIYLLTGLICAKAALIGTIRLYQHYAPEEIRRRCLFKPTCSEYAILALQKYGIIIGLFKTYVRLFKKCRGNIYRIDYP
;
A
#
# COMPACT_ATOMS: atom_id res chain seq x y z
N MET A 1 16.58 -7.77 -32.16
CA MET A 1 15.17 -8.25 -32.15
C MET A 1 14.24 -7.12 -31.67
N ILE A 2 12.95 -7.11 -32.07
CA ILE A 2 11.97 -6.07 -31.65
C ILE A 2 11.99 -5.84 -30.13
N ALA A 3 12.17 -6.90 -29.34
CA ALA A 3 12.23 -6.81 -27.88
C ALA A 3 13.46 -6.08 -27.34
N GLU A 4 14.64 -6.34 -27.91
CA GLU A 4 15.88 -5.65 -27.52
C GLU A 4 15.81 -4.17 -27.86
N GLN A 5 15.31 -3.84 -29.06
CA GLN A 5 15.13 -2.46 -29.48
C GLN A 5 14.20 -1.71 -28.52
N TYR A 6 13.03 -2.28 -28.20
CA TYR A 6 12.11 -1.69 -27.23
C TYR A 6 12.73 -1.49 -25.84
N VAL A 7 13.51 -2.46 -25.36
CA VAL A 7 14.17 -2.41 -24.05
C VAL A 7 15.23 -1.31 -23.97
N LEU A 8 16.03 -1.15 -25.03
CA LEU A 8 17.13 -0.20 -25.09
C LEU A 8 16.63 1.23 -25.35
N GLU A 9 15.65 1.41 -26.24
CA GLU A 9 15.24 2.75 -26.69
C GLU A 9 14.15 3.39 -25.83
N ARG A 10 13.41 2.62 -25.01
CA ARG A 10 12.31 3.22 -24.22
C ARG A 10 12.82 4.23 -23.19
N GLU A 11 12.08 5.32 -23.05
CA GLU A 11 12.26 6.26 -21.97
C GLU A 11 11.87 5.65 -20.63
N LEU A 12 12.72 5.85 -19.61
CA LEU A 12 12.47 5.41 -18.25
C LEU A 12 12.06 6.60 -17.40
N PHE A 13 10.75 6.79 -17.23
CA PHE A 13 10.23 7.78 -16.29
C PHE A 13 10.73 7.48 -14.87
N ARG A 14 11.38 8.44 -14.21
CA ARG A 14 11.77 8.38 -12.80
C ARG A 14 10.93 9.39 -12.01
N PRO A 15 10.00 8.94 -11.15
CA PRO A 15 9.19 9.87 -10.36
C PRO A 15 10.08 10.57 -9.33
N ASP A 16 9.78 11.82 -9.01
CA ASP A 16 10.43 12.57 -7.94
C ASP A 16 9.88 12.14 -6.56
N THR A 17 10.08 10.87 -6.21
CA THR A 17 9.65 10.27 -4.94
C THR A 17 10.89 9.86 -4.15
N ASP A 18 11.40 10.80 -3.35
CA ASP A 18 12.53 10.59 -2.43
C ASP A 18 12.07 9.86 -1.15
N ILE A 19 12.96 9.10 -0.52
CA ILE A 19 12.81 8.52 0.82
C ILE A 19 12.34 9.58 1.81
N LYS A 20 12.84 10.83 1.74
CA LYS A 20 12.38 11.90 2.63
C LYS A 20 10.86 12.15 2.52
N LYS A 21 10.31 12.11 1.31
CA LYS A 21 8.86 12.26 1.07
C LYS A 21 8.10 11.06 1.59
N ALA A 22 8.61 9.84 1.36
CA ALA A 22 8.01 8.62 1.88
C ALA A 22 7.96 8.61 3.42
N VAL A 23 9.09 8.93 4.09
CA VAL A 23 9.18 9.04 5.55
C VAL A 23 8.21 10.10 6.07
N ARG A 24 8.14 11.28 5.44
CA ARG A 24 7.18 12.32 5.81
C ARG A 24 5.73 11.80 5.73
N CYS A 25 5.36 11.10 4.66
CA CYS A 25 4.02 10.50 4.55
C CYS A 25 3.72 9.49 5.65
N VAL A 26 4.69 8.62 5.99
CA VAL A 26 4.54 7.64 7.07
C VAL A 26 4.39 8.34 8.42
N CYS A 27 5.23 9.34 8.73
CA CYS A 27 5.11 10.11 9.96
C CYS A 27 3.75 10.81 10.06
N LEU A 28 3.28 11.45 8.99
CA LEU A 28 1.96 12.08 8.95
C LEU A 28 0.83 11.09 9.19
N TYR A 29 0.90 9.89 8.61
CA TYR A 29 -0.06 8.82 8.84
C TYR A 29 -0.07 8.33 10.30
N LEU A 30 1.10 8.14 10.90
CA LEU A 30 1.22 7.68 12.29
C LEU A 30 0.67 8.73 13.26
N ILE A 31 1.00 10.00 13.03
CA ILE A 31 0.54 11.14 13.84
C ILE A 31 -0.98 11.30 13.70
N SER A 32 -1.51 11.30 12.46
CA SER A 32 -2.95 11.46 12.24
C SER A 32 -3.76 10.29 12.79
N SER A 33 -3.25 9.06 12.71
CA SER A 33 -3.89 7.88 13.30
C SER A 33 -3.89 7.96 14.83
N PHE A 34 -2.80 8.44 15.44
CA PHE A 34 -2.73 8.64 16.89
C PHE A 34 -3.79 9.64 17.37
N PHE A 35 -3.85 10.81 16.74
CA PHE A 35 -4.84 11.83 17.08
C PHE A 35 -6.28 11.37 16.82
N THR A 36 -6.50 10.65 15.72
CA THR A 36 -7.81 10.05 15.43
C THR A 36 -8.23 9.09 16.54
N ALA A 37 -7.34 8.17 16.95
CA ALA A 37 -7.62 7.20 18.01
C ALA A 37 -7.89 7.89 19.36
N LEU A 38 -7.09 8.90 19.71
CA LEU A 38 -7.28 9.68 20.94
C LEU A 38 -8.63 10.41 20.93
N ALA A 39 -8.91 11.15 19.87
CA ALA A 39 -10.14 11.93 19.74
C ALA A 39 -11.38 11.02 19.73
N SER A 40 -11.34 9.91 18.98
CA SER A 40 -12.47 8.99 18.90
C SER A 40 -12.71 8.24 20.20
N TYR A 41 -11.65 7.87 20.93
CA TYR A 41 -11.77 7.26 22.26
C TYR A 41 -12.44 8.20 23.27
N HIS A 42 -11.96 9.44 23.36
CA HIS A 42 -12.55 10.45 24.24
C HIS A 42 -13.99 10.77 23.86
N LEU A 43 -14.28 10.89 22.56
CA LEU A 43 -15.63 11.12 22.07
C LEU A 43 -16.58 9.97 22.44
N PHE A 44 -16.15 8.72 22.23
CA PHE A 44 -16.98 7.55 22.54
C PHE A 44 -17.20 7.38 24.04
N ASN A 45 -16.19 7.70 24.86
CA ASN A 45 -16.34 7.72 26.30
C ASN A 45 -17.31 8.83 26.75
N TRP A 46 -17.22 10.03 26.16
CA TRP A 46 -18.11 11.15 26.48
C TRP A 46 -19.57 10.88 26.08
N LEU A 47 -19.78 10.26 24.92
CA LEU A 47 -21.10 9.84 24.44
C LEU A 47 -21.65 8.60 25.18
N GLY A 48 -20.86 7.98 26.06
CA GLY A 48 -21.26 6.75 26.75
C GLY A 48 -21.44 5.55 25.83
N ILE A 49 -20.88 5.55 24.61
CA ILE A 49 -21.08 4.46 23.63
C ILE A 49 -20.58 3.12 24.19
N PHE A 50 -19.53 3.14 25.02
CA PHE A 50 -18.99 1.94 25.64
C PHE A 50 -19.96 1.24 26.60
N SER A 51 -20.99 1.93 27.13
CA SER A 51 -22.02 1.27 27.96
C SER A 51 -22.99 0.42 27.15
N SER A 52 -23.05 0.59 25.83
CA SER A 52 -23.93 -0.16 24.93
C SER A 52 -23.28 -1.44 24.38
N LEU A 53 -22.07 -1.77 24.84
CA LEU A 53 -21.35 -2.98 24.43
C LEU A 53 -22.02 -4.26 24.96
N PRO A 54 -21.92 -5.39 24.24
CA PRO A 54 -22.40 -6.68 24.72
C PRO A 54 -21.74 -7.06 26.05
N SER A 55 -22.44 -7.85 26.86
CA SER A 55 -22.08 -8.15 28.26
C SER A 55 -20.65 -8.66 28.45
N SER A 56 -20.14 -9.48 27.52
CA SER A 56 -18.76 -9.98 27.55
C SER A 56 -17.72 -8.87 27.40
N LEU A 57 -17.92 -7.94 26.47
CA LEU A 57 -17.02 -6.81 26.22
C LEU A 57 -17.13 -5.77 27.34
N LEU A 58 -18.33 -5.57 27.89
CA LEU A 58 -18.54 -4.66 29.02
C LEU A 58 -17.82 -5.16 30.28
N ALA A 59 -17.90 -6.46 30.59
CA ALA A 59 -17.16 -7.05 31.70
C ALA A 59 -15.64 -6.90 31.51
N PHE A 60 -15.15 -7.08 30.29
CA PHE A 60 -13.74 -6.87 29.95
C PHE A 60 -13.32 -5.39 30.11
N TYR A 61 -14.15 -4.44 29.67
CA TYR A 61 -13.91 -3.01 29.81
C TYR A 61 -13.73 -2.59 31.28
N TYR A 62 -14.58 -3.08 32.18
CA TYR A 62 -14.47 -2.77 33.61
C TYR A 62 -13.34 -3.52 34.31
N THR A 63 -13.09 -4.78 33.95
CA THR A 63 -12.04 -5.59 34.59
C THR A 63 -10.65 -5.14 34.15
N HIS A 64 -10.49 -4.74 32.88
CA HIS A 64 -9.21 -4.43 32.25
C HIS A 64 -9.27 -3.16 31.37
N PRO A 65 -9.41 -1.97 31.97
CA PRO A 65 -9.56 -0.72 31.21
C PRO A 65 -8.36 -0.41 30.31
N ASN A 66 -7.13 -0.61 30.81
CA ASN A 66 -5.91 -0.31 30.04
C ASN A 66 -5.79 -1.20 28.79
N TRP A 67 -6.10 -2.49 28.91
CA TRP A 67 -6.06 -3.42 27.79
C TRP A 67 -7.14 -3.12 26.76
N PHE A 68 -8.32 -2.70 27.21
CA PHE A 68 -9.38 -2.23 26.32
C PHE A 68 -8.93 -1.01 25.51
N THR A 69 -8.30 -0.01 26.14
CA THR A 69 -7.77 1.16 25.43
C THR A 69 -6.70 0.77 24.41
N VAL A 70 -5.75 -0.10 24.78
CA VAL A 70 -4.70 -0.59 23.85
C VAL A 70 -5.32 -1.33 22.67
N LEU A 71 -6.29 -2.20 22.91
CA LEU A 71 -7.01 -2.92 21.86
C LEU A 71 -7.75 -1.96 20.93
N TYR A 72 -8.43 -0.95 21.48
CA TYR A 72 -9.12 0.07 20.71
C TYR A 72 -8.17 0.84 19.79
N PHE A 73 -7.05 1.32 20.33
CA PHE A 73 -6.01 2.00 19.54
C PHE A 73 -5.48 1.10 18.43
N PHE A 74 -5.15 -0.15 18.75
CA PHE A 74 -4.69 -1.13 17.77
C PHE A 74 -5.71 -1.33 16.63
N LEU A 75 -7.00 -1.46 16.95
CA LEU A 75 -8.06 -1.60 15.95
C LEU A 75 -8.16 -0.34 15.06
N ILE A 76 -8.06 0.86 15.61
CA ILE A 76 -8.04 2.10 14.82
C ILE A 76 -6.84 2.12 13.87
N TYR A 77 -5.63 1.79 14.34
CA TYR A 77 -4.44 1.71 13.49
C TYR A 77 -4.59 0.67 12.38
N LEU A 78 -5.19 -0.50 12.68
CA LEU A 78 -5.47 -1.53 11.69
C LEU A 78 -6.44 -1.00 10.62
N LEU A 79 -7.55 -0.38 11.04
CA LEU A 79 -8.55 0.17 10.12
C LEU A 79 -7.98 1.28 9.23
N THR A 80 -7.27 2.27 9.80
CA THR A 80 -6.64 3.32 9.00
C THR A 80 -5.55 2.77 8.09
N GLY A 81 -4.81 1.76 8.54
CA GLY A 81 -3.80 1.06 7.76
C GLY A 81 -4.39 0.38 6.53
N LEU A 82 -5.54 -0.30 6.68
CA LEU A 82 -6.26 -0.92 5.56
C LEU A 82 -6.74 0.13 4.54
N ILE A 83 -7.24 1.28 5.00
CA ILE A 83 -7.68 2.37 4.12
C ILE A 83 -6.49 2.93 3.31
N CYS A 84 -5.34 3.12 3.94
CA CYS A 84 -4.14 3.66 3.30
C CYS A 84 -3.31 2.62 2.52
N ALA A 85 -3.59 1.33 2.65
CA ALA A 85 -2.75 0.25 2.11
C ALA A 85 -2.53 0.34 0.60
N LYS A 86 -3.56 0.70 -0.18
CA LYS A 86 -3.44 0.86 -1.64
C LYS A 86 -2.46 1.99 -2.01
N ALA A 87 -2.57 3.13 -1.32
CA ALA A 87 -1.68 4.27 -1.53
C ALA A 87 -0.25 3.94 -1.12
N ALA A 88 -0.07 3.21 -0.01
CA ALA A 88 1.24 2.77 0.46
C ALA A 88 1.93 1.82 -0.56
N LEU A 89 1.20 0.87 -1.14
CA LEU A 89 1.74 -0.04 -2.16
C LEU A 89 2.15 0.71 -3.43
N ILE A 90 1.30 1.61 -3.94
CA ILE A 90 1.65 2.45 -5.10
C ILE A 90 2.87 3.33 -4.79
N GLY A 91 2.92 3.92 -3.59
CA GLY A 91 4.06 4.69 -3.12
C GLY A 91 5.36 3.88 -3.09
N THR A 92 5.30 2.63 -2.65
CA THR A 92 6.44 1.70 -2.63
C THR A 92 6.93 1.39 -4.05
N ILE A 93 6.02 1.18 -4.99
CA ILE A 93 6.39 0.94 -6.40
C ILE A 93 7.03 2.20 -7.00
N ARG A 94 6.52 3.39 -6.69
CA ARG A 94 7.12 4.67 -7.14
C ARG A 94 8.51 4.90 -6.53
N LEU A 95 8.69 4.57 -5.26
CA LEU A 95 10.00 4.61 -4.60
C LEU A 95 10.98 3.66 -5.29
N TYR A 96 10.54 2.44 -5.61
CA TYR A 96 11.30 1.51 -6.43
C TYR A 96 11.64 2.09 -7.81
N GLN A 97 10.70 2.74 -8.52
CA GLN A 97 10.97 3.36 -9.81
C GLN A 97 12.01 4.49 -9.75
N HIS A 98 12.08 5.20 -8.61
CA HIS A 98 13.03 6.27 -8.38
C HIS A 98 14.46 5.74 -8.19
N TYR A 99 14.64 4.73 -7.33
CA TYR A 99 15.98 4.20 -6.96
C TYR A 99 16.47 3.04 -7.82
N ALA A 100 15.58 2.26 -8.43
CA ALA A 100 15.98 1.06 -9.14
C ALA A 100 16.90 1.42 -10.32
N PRO A 101 18.08 0.76 -10.43
CA PRO A 101 19.02 1.02 -11.51
C PRO A 101 18.40 0.67 -12.87
N GLU A 102 18.85 1.36 -13.91
CA GLU A 102 18.29 1.18 -15.25
C GLU A 102 18.44 -0.25 -15.76
N GLU A 103 19.57 -0.90 -15.45
CA GLU A 103 19.82 -2.29 -15.81
C GLU A 103 18.74 -3.25 -15.31
N ILE A 104 18.15 -2.99 -14.14
CA ILE A 104 17.05 -3.81 -13.62
C ILE A 104 15.75 -3.42 -14.32
N ARG A 105 15.48 -2.12 -14.46
CA ARG A 105 14.24 -1.63 -15.09
C ARG A 105 14.17 -1.95 -16.58
N ARG A 106 15.30 -2.08 -17.27
CA ARG A 106 15.38 -2.43 -18.70
C ARG A 106 15.08 -3.91 -18.96
N ARG A 107 15.15 -4.81 -17.96
CA ARG A 107 14.82 -6.24 -18.15
C ARG A 107 13.36 -6.52 -18.54
N CYS A 108 12.45 -5.57 -18.31
CA CYS A 108 11.04 -5.80 -18.63
C CYS A 108 10.80 -5.83 -20.14
N LEU A 109 10.18 -6.91 -20.64
CA LEU A 109 9.89 -7.14 -22.07
C LEU A 109 8.50 -6.65 -22.51
N PHE A 110 7.73 -6.06 -21.59
CA PHE A 110 6.31 -5.76 -21.83
C PHE A 110 6.05 -4.25 -21.91
N LYS A 111 5.03 -3.87 -22.68
CA LYS A 111 4.42 -2.53 -22.67
C LYS A 111 3.00 -2.59 -22.07
N PRO A 112 2.69 -1.82 -21.01
CA PRO A 112 3.60 -0.99 -20.23
C PRO A 112 4.55 -1.87 -19.39
N THR A 113 5.58 -1.25 -18.78
CA THR A 113 6.57 -1.98 -17.98
C THR A 113 5.91 -2.69 -16.78
N CYS A 114 6.56 -3.69 -16.19
CA CYS A 114 5.97 -4.45 -15.07
C CYS A 114 5.64 -3.57 -13.85
N SER A 115 6.46 -2.55 -13.54
CA SER A 115 6.17 -1.61 -12.45
C SER A 115 4.99 -0.70 -12.77
N GLU A 116 4.86 -0.24 -14.02
CA GLU A 116 3.69 0.55 -14.46
C GLU A 116 2.41 -0.29 -14.48
N TYR A 117 2.51 -1.51 -14.99
CA TYR A 117 1.42 -2.48 -14.92
C TYR A 117 0.98 -2.72 -13.48
N ALA A 118 1.92 -2.81 -12.54
CA ALA A 118 1.59 -2.99 -11.12
C ALA A 118 0.76 -1.83 -10.57
N ILE A 119 1.14 -0.59 -10.88
CA ILE A 119 0.39 0.61 -10.49
C ILE A 119 -1.01 0.58 -11.10
N LEU A 120 -1.12 0.35 -12.41
CA LEU A 120 -2.41 0.30 -13.12
C LEU A 120 -3.31 -0.83 -12.61
N ALA A 121 -2.73 -2.01 -12.33
CA ALA A 121 -3.47 -3.15 -11.80
C ALA A 121 -3.97 -2.90 -10.38
N LEU A 122 -3.16 -2.30 -9.50
CA LEU A 122 -3.58 -1.87 -8.16
C LEU A 122 -4.68 -0.80 -8.23
N GLN A 123 -4.59 0.12 -9.18
CA GLN A 123 -5.59 1.16 -9.39
C GLN A 123 -6.94 0.57 -9.84
N LYS A 124 -6.92 -0.31 -10.84
CA LYS A 124 -8.11 -0.89 -11.49
C LYS A 124 -8.77 -2.00 -10.67
N TYR A 125 -7.99 -2.89 -10.07
CA TYR A 125 -8.49 -4.13 -9.45
C TYR A 125 -8.36 -4.17 -7.93
N GLY A 126 -7.82 -3.12 -7.31
CA GLY A 126 -7.53 -3.09 -5.88
C GLY A 126 -6.31 -3.94 -5.51
N ILE A 127 -6.08 -4.09 -4.20
CA ILE A 127 -4.84 -4.65 -3.67
C ILE A 127 -4.70 -6.14 -4.02
N ILE A 128 -5.71 -6.95 -3.69
CA ILE A 128 -5.61 -8.41 -3.78
C ILE A 128 -5.44 -8.87 -5.24
N ILE A 129 -6.39 -8.49 -6.10
CA ILE A 129 -6.38 -8.89 -7.51
C ILE A 129 -5.24 -8.18 -8.27
N GLY A 130 -4.96 -6.91 -7.94
CA GLY A 130 -3.87 -6.15 -8.53
C GLY A 130 -2.49 -6.77 -8.25
N LEU A 131 -2.23 -7.18 -7.00
CA LEU A 131 -1.01 -7.88 -6.62
C LEU A 131 -0.90 -9.25 -7.28
N PHE A 132 -1.99 -10.02 -7.34
CA PHE A 132 -1.99 -11.32 -8.02
C PHE A 132 -1.64 -11.20 -9.51
N LYS A 133 -2.27 -10.26 -10.23
CA LYS A 133 -1.96 -9.99 -11.64
C LYS A 133 -0.52 -9.53 -11.82
N THR A 134 -0.04 -8.66 -10.93
CA THR A 134 1.36 -8.18 -10.93
C THR A 134 2.34 -9.33 -10.73
N TYR A 135 2.08 -10.20 -9.76
CA TYR A 135 2.89 -11.38 -9.46
C TYR A 135 2.95 -12.32 -10.66
N VAL A 136 1.81 -12.66 -11.26
CA VAL A 136 1.76 -13.51 -12.45
C VAL A 136 2.56 -12.89 -13.60
N ARG A 137 2.45 -11.58 -13.81
CA ARG A 137 3.21 -10.90 -14.87
C ARG A 137 4.72 -10.94 -14.58
N LEU A 138 5.14 -10.55 -13.39
CA LEU A 138 6.55 -10.44 -13.02
C LEU A 138 7.25 -11.80 -13.02
N PHE A 139 6.61 -12.82 -12.44
CA PHE A 139 7.25 -14.12 -12.22
C PHE A 139 6.92 -15.16 -13.28
N LYS A 140 5.80 -15.08 -14.00
CA LYS A 140 5.44 -16.12 -14.99
C LYS A 140 5.56 -15.65 -16.43
N LYS A 141 5.16 -14.41 -16.72
CA LYS A 141 5.12 -13.90 -18.10
C LYS A 141 6.40 -13.17 -18.53
N CYS A 142 6.95 -12.33 -17.66
CA CYS A 142 8.08 -11.46 -17.99
C CYS A 142 9.43 -12.20 -17.89
N ARG A 143 9.61 -13.24 -18.71
CA ARG A 143 10.82 -14.05 -18.83
C ARG A 143 11.13 -14.32 -20.31
N GLY A 144 12.41 -14.50 -20.65
CA GLY A 144 12.87 -14.79 -22.02
C GLY A 144 13.24 -13.53 -22.81
N ASN A 145 12.89 -13.49 -24.10
CA ASN A 145 13.25 -12.41 -25.04
C ASN A 145 12.07 -11.94 -25.92
N ILE A 146 10.83 -12.29 -25.56
CA ILE A 146 9.64 -12.00 -26.38
C ILE A 146 8.97 -10.71 -25.91
N TYR A 147 8.89 -9.73 -26.80
CA TYR A 147 8.13 -8.49 -26.57
C TYR A 147 6.62 -8.73 -26.65
N ARG A 148 5.86 -8.17 -25.69
CA ARG A 148 4.40 -8.25 -25.68
C ARG A 148 3.76 -6.96 -25.14
N ILE A 149 2.58 -6.66 -25.65
CA ILE A 149 1.73 -5.56 -25.16
C ILE A 149 0.59 -6.19 -24.35
N ASP A 150 0.48 -5.82 -23.07
CA ASP A 150 -0.52 -6.38 -22.14
C ASP A 150 -0.86 -5.31 -21.11
N TYR A 151 -2.08 -4.77 -21.15
CA TYR A 151 -2.58 -3.78 -20.18
C TYR A 151 -3.54 -4.45 -19.18
N PRO A 152 -3.56 -4.02 -17.91
CA PRO A 152 -4.46 -4.58 -16.93
C PRO A 152 -5.91 -4.19 -17.21
#